data_AF-A0AA95RUN2-F1
#
_entry.id   AF-A0AA95RUN2-F1
#
_cell.length_a   1.000
_cell.length_b   1.000
_cell.length_c   1.000
_cell.angle_alpha   90.00
_cell.angle_beta   90.00
_cell.angle_gamma   90.00
#
_symmetry.space_group_name_H-M   'P 1'
#
loop_
_entity.id
_entity.type
_entity.pdbx_description
1 polymer ?
#
loop_
_entity_poly.entity_id
_entity_poly.type
_entity_poly.pdbx_seq_one_letter_code
_entity_poly.pdbx_strand_id
1 'polypeptide(L)'
;MSDISNVLKGLGGLAATLTFLVVIYQFVLKYRTTNEFDKLFISKAEREKQNDFKFIMEALLIFFAFYLYPLITISQFISLSKSTVNAMTGWVSILVILSTIMFMFTVYYASRKTIPTEKYTLVKRIGLVNIILSLLWYIPSLLIVTTYKSWSALFIIIPLVLLYSLILMKSLYKTRNTPQSKYIVTTIDAEEFSKLELIHAYIIDEDRTVLYETSATSEETFYVCDFSSEVYLKYKKIDIPTDQIIEKNISLNVNSNQQSNESTNTETNARIDINVNINSK
;
A
#
# COMPACT_ATOMS: atom_id res chain seq x y z
N MET A 1 -14.34 -40.26 -22.62
CA MET A 1 -14.31 -39.73 -21.22
C MET A 1 -13.22 -38.67 -21.03
N SER A 2 -12.06 -38.77 -21.72
CA SER A 2 -10.99 -37.76 -21.72
C SER A 2 -11.42 -36.39 -22.27
N ASP A 3 -12.23 -36.36 -23.33
CA ASP A 3 -12.52 -35.13 -24.06
C ASP A 3 -13.49 -34.22 -23.30
N ILE A 4 -14.50 -34.80 -22.63
CA ILE A 4 -15.42 -34.07 -21.76
C ILE A 4 -14.68 -33.44 -20.57
N SER A 5 -13.73 -34.18 -19.98
CA SER A 5 -12.87 -33.65 -18.90
C SER A 5 -12.00 -32.48 -19.39
N ASN A 6 -11.45 -32.57 -20.61
CA ASN A 6 -10.62 -31.51 -21.17
C ASN A 6 -11.42 -30.25 -21.53
N VAL A 7 -12.63 -30.41 -22.06
CA VAL A 7 -13.56 -29.29 -22.31
C VAL A 7 -14.00 -28.64 -20.99
N LEU A 8 -14.32 -29.43 -19.96
CA LEU A 8 -14.72 -28.90 -18.65
C LEU A 8 -13.58 -28.16 -17.95
N LYS A 9 -12.34 -28.64 -18.07
CA LYS A 9 -11.14 -27.92 -17.59
C LYS A 9 -10.90 -26.63 -18.37
N GLY A 10 -11.11 -26.62 -19.69
CA GLY A 10 -11.04 -25.42 -20.52
C GLY A 10 -12.09 -24.38 -20.16
N LEU A 11 -13.33 -24.81 -19.93
CA LEU A 11 -14.43 -23.94 -19.46
C LEU A 11 -14.15 -23.38 -18.06
N GLY A 12 -13.64 -24.21 -17.15
CA GLY A 12 -13.26 -23.78 -15.81
C GLY A 12 -12.13 -22.75 -15.82
N GLY A 13 -11.13 -22.95 -16.68
CA GLY A 13 -10.07 -21.97 -16.91
C GLY A 13 -10.60 -20.63 -17.42
N LEU A 14 -11.48 -20.66 -18.43
CA LEU A 14 -12.11 -19.45 -18.98
C LEU A 14 -12.96 -18.71 -17.94
N ALA A 15 -13.80 -19.42 -17.18
CA ALA A 15 -14.62 -18.83 -16.13
C ALA A 15 -13.76 -18.17 -15.03
N ALA A 16 -12.67 -18.84 -14.62
CA ALA A 16 -11.73 -18.27 -13.65
C ALA A 16 -11.08 -16.98 -14.17
N THR A 17 -10.64 -16.96 -15.43
CA THR A 17 -10.04 -15.76 -16.03
C THR A 17 -11.02 -14.59 -16.16
N LEU A 18 -12.27 -14.84 -16.57
CA LEU A 18 -13.29 -13.81 -16.66
C LEU A 18 -13.62 -13.22 -15.29
N THR A 19 -13.78 -14.07 -14.28
CA THR A 19 -14.09 -13.64 -12.91
C THR A 19 -12.96 -12.78 -12.35
N PHE A 20 -11.71 -13.18 -12.59
CA PHE A 20 -10.53 -12.40 -12.19
C PHE A 20 -10.48 -11.03 -12.88
N LEU A 21 -10.79 -10.96 -14.18
CA LEU A 21 -10.89 -9.71 -14.94
C LEU A 21 -11.96 -8.78 -14.39
N VAL A 22 -13.15 -9.30 -14.06
CA VAL A 22 -14.24 -8.52 -13.46
C VAL A 22 -13.83 -7.96 -12.10
N VAL A 23 -13.19 -8.77 -11.25
CA VAL A 23 -12.70 -8.31 -9.94
C VAL A 23 -11.66 -7.21 -10.09
N ILE A 24 -10.69 -7.36 -11.00
CA ILE A 24 -9.71 -6.31 -11.30
C ILE A 24 -10.42 -5.05 -11.79
N TYR A 25 -11.37 -5.17 -12.71
CA TYR A 25 -12.07 -4.03 -13.27
C TYR A 25 -12.85 -3.25 -12.21
N GLN A 26 -13.63 -3.94 -11.37
CA GLN A 26 -14.36 -3.31 -10.25
C GLN A 26 -13.39 -2.60 -9.31
N PHE A 27 -12.23 -3.20 -9.05
CA PHE A 27 -11.22 -2.60 -8.19
C PHE A 27 -10.57 -1.37 -8.82
N VAL A 28 -10.21 -1.45 -10.10
CA VAL A 28 -9.60 -0.34 -10.86
C VAL A 28 -10.57 0.83 -10.94
N LEU A 29 -11.87 0.57 -11.19
CA LEU A 29 -12.89 1.61 -11.13
C LEU A 29 -12.93 2.25 -9.75
N LYS A 30 -13.08 1.44 -8.69
CA LYS A 30 -13.13 1.94 -7.32
C LYS A 30 -11.88 2.76 -6.95
N TYR A 31 -10.70 2.30 -7.36
CA TYR A 31 -9.44 3.02 -7.13
C TYR A 31 -9.34 4.33 -7.92
N ARG A 32 -9.79 4.34 -9.18
CA ARG A 32 -9.75 5.52 -10.05
C ARG A 32 -10.78 6.57 -9.65
N THR A 33 -11.92 6.17 -9.11
CA THR A 33 -12.97 7.07 -8.66
C THR A 33 -12.78 7.54 -7.21
N THR A 34 -12.00 6.83 -6.40
CA THR A 34 -11.70 7.25 -5.01
C THR A 34 -10.65 8.37 -5.02
N ASN A 35 -11.09 9.61 -4.86
CA ASN A 35 -10.21 10.76 -4.66
C ASN A 35 -9.60 10.77 -3.24
N GLU A 36 -8.62 11.65 -2.97
CA GLU A 36 -8.08 11.82 -1.60
C GLU A 36 -9.16 12.15 -0.58
N PHE A 37 -10.20 12.86 -1.01
CA PHE A 37 -11.36 13.24 -0.20
C PHE A 37 -12.22 12.02 0.18
N ASP A 38 -12.52 11.14 -0.78
CA ASP A 38 -13.34 9.94 -0.52
C ASP A 38 -12.70 9.01 0.51
N LYS A 39 -11.37 9.01 0.60
CA LYS A 39 -10.64 8.22 1.61
C LYS A 39 -10.92 8.65 3.05
N LEU A 40 -11.50 9.84 3.28
CA LEU A 40 -11.92 10.31 4.62
C LEU A 40 -13.19 9.60 5.09
N PHE A 41 -14.04 9.17 4.16
CA PHE A 41 -15.35 8.58 4.44
C PHE A 41 -15.37 7.05 4.29
N ILE A 42 -14.32 6.49 3.69
CA ILE A 42 -14.13 5.04 3.59
C ILE A 42 -13.72 4.46 4.96
N SER A 43 -14.32 3.32 5.32
CA SER A 43 -13.98 2.61 6.56
C SER A 43 -12.50 2.23 6.61
N LYS A 44 -11.92 2.15 7.82
CA LYS A 44 -10.53 1.73 8.01
C LYS A 44 -10.23 0.39 7.32
N ALA A 45 -11.15 -0.57 7.40
CA ALA A 45 -11.00 -1.89 6.80
C ALA A 45 -10.91 -1.81 5.26
N GLU A 46 -11.76 -1.01 4.64
CA GLU A 46 -11.77 -0.86 3.18
C GLU A 46 -10.55 -0.06 2.68
N ARG A 47 -10.05 0.87 3.50
CA ARG A 47 -8.80 1.59 3.22
C ARG A 47 -7.57 0.69 3.23
N GLU A 48 -7.46 -0.19 4.23
CA GLU A 48 -6.39 -1.20 4.29
C GLU A 48 -6.48 -2.15 3.08
N LYS A 49 -7.70 -2.60 2.72
CA LYS A 49 -7.92 -3.43 1.53
C LYS A 49 -7.47 -2.74 0.23
N GLN A 50 -7.75 -1.44 0.08
CA GLN A 50 -7.25 -0.63 -1.04
C GLN A 50 -5.73 -0.55 -1.07
N ASN A 51 -5.12 -0.35 0.09
CA ASN A 51 -3.67 -0.26 0.25
C ASN A 51 -2.98 -1.60 -0.09
N ASP A 52 -3.50 -2.71 0.42
CA ASP A 52 -3.01 -4.06 0.16
C ASP A 52 -3.16 -4.45 -1.31
N PHE A 53 -4.29 -4.12 -1.93
CA PHE A 53 -4.47 -4.40 -3.36
C PHE A 53 -3.52 -3.59 -4.22
N LYS A 54 -3.36 -2.28 -3.94
CA LYS A 54 -2.37 -1.45 -4.63
C LYS A 54 -0.97 -2.06 -4.52
N PHE A 55 -0.60 -2.47 -3.31
CA PHE A 55 0.65 -3.16 -3.05
C PHE A 55 0.81 -4.43 -3.91
N ILE A 56 -0.22 -5.28 -3.96
CA ILE A 56 -0.23 -6.50 -4.76
C ILE A 56 -0.10 -6.18 -6.26
N MET A 57 -0.84 -5.19 -6.76
CA MET A 57 -0.81 -4.81 -8.18
C MET A 57 0.54 -4.23 -8.60
N GLU A 58 1.14 -3.36 -7.76
CA GLU A 58 2.47 -2.81 -8.02
C GLU A 58 3.53 -3.93 -7.98
N ALA A 59 3.42 -4.90 -7.06
CA ALA A 59 4.31 -6.06 -7.02
C ALA A 59 4.15 -6.97 -8.26
N LEU A 60 2.90 -7.23 -8.68
CA LEU A 60 2.62 -7.98 -9.91
C LEU A 60 3.18 -7.26 -11.14
N LEU A 61 3.06 -5.93 -11.23
CA LEU A 61 3.61 -5.14 -12.33
C LEU A 61 5.13 -5.31 -12.41
N ILE A 62 5.85 -5.26 -11.27
CA ILE A 62 7.28 -5.54 -11.21
C ILE A 62 7.58 -6.97 -11.68
N PHE A 63 6.79 -7.95 -11.23
CA PHE A 63 6.92 -9.34 -11.67
C PHE A 63 6.78 -9.47 -13.19
N PHE A 64 5.75 -8.86 -13.78
CA PHE A 64 5.54 -8.89 -15.23
C PHE A 64 6.66 -8.18 -15.99
N ALA A 65 7.05 -6.98 -15.56
CA ALA A 65 8.03 -6.15 -16.27
C ALA A 65 9.45 -6.74 -16.23
N PHE A 66 9.91 -7.19 -15.07
CA PHE A 66 11.30 -7.61 -14.87
C PHE A 66 11.53 -9.12 -15.01
N TYR A 67 10.47 -9.93 -14.95
CA TYR A 67 10.59 -11.38 -15.02
C TYR A 67 9.82 -11.97 -16.20
N LEU A 68 8.50 -11.81 -16.26
CA LEU A 68 7.69 -12.48 -17.29
C LEU A 68 7.94 -11.96 -18.71
N TYR A 69 8.09 -10.65 -18.89
CA TYR A 69 8.34 -10.06 -20.20
C TYR A 69 9.71 -10.48 -20.80
N PRO A 70 10.82 -10.47 -20.03
CA PRO A 70 12.08 -11.08 -20.45
C PRO A 70 11.94 -12.54 -20.85
N LEU A 71 11.14 -13.36 -20.15
CA LEU A 71 10.89 -14.75 -20.55
C LEU A 71 10.31 -14.87 -21.95
N ILE A 72 9.25 -14.12 -22.24
CA ILE A 72 8.57 -14.18 -23.55
C ILE A 72 9.54 -13.74 -24.66
N THR A 73 10.20 -12.60 -24.47
CA THR A 73 11.14 -12.04 -25.45
C THR A 73 12.35 -12.95 -25.69
N ILE A 74 13.01 -13.44 -24.64
CA ILE A 74 14.15 -14.34 -24.78
C ILE A 74 13.75 -15.64 -25.47
N SER A 75 12.60 -16.22 -25.10
CA SER A 75 12.14 -17.49 -25.68
C SER A 75 11.86 -17.44 -27.19
N GLN A 76 11.53 -16.26 -27.71
CA GLN A 76 11.18 -16.07 -29.12
C GLN A 76 12.37 -15.65 -29.98
N PHE A 77 13.31 -14.87 -29.42
CA PHE A 77 14.35 -14.20 -30.21
C PHE A 77 15.77 -14.71 -29.96
N ILE A 78 16.00 -15.47 -28.88
CA ILE A 78 17.35 -15.90 -28.49
C ILE A 78 17.40 -17.42 -28.39
N SER A 79 18.18 -18.03 -29.29
CA SER A 79 18.53 -19.45 -29.24
C SER A 79 20.03 -19.61 -29.08
N LEU A 80 20.47 -20.19 -27.95
CA LEU A 80 21.87 -20.53 -27.72
C LEU A 80 22.14 -21.99 -28.07
N SER A 81 23.39 -22.29 -28.44
CA SER A 81 23.84 -23.67 -28.61
C SER A 81 23.85 -24.39 -27.24
N LYS A 82 23.58 -25.70 -27.24
CA LYS A 82 23.64 -26.52 -26.01
C LYS A 82 25.01 -26.44 -25.33
N SER A 83 26.10 -26.33 -26.10
CA SER A 83 27.46 -26.20 -25.56
C SER A 83 27.62 -24.91 -24.74
N THR A 84 27.13 -23.79 -25.25
CA THR A 84 27.18 -22.49 -24.55
C THR A 84 26.35 -22.53 -23.27
N VAL A 85 25.14 -23.09 -23.34
CA VAL A 85 24.25 -23.21 -22.18
C VAL A 85 24.82 -24.15 -21.12
N ASN A 86 25.47 -25.25 -21.53
CA ASN A 86 26.12 -26.16 -20.60
C ASN A 86 27.27 -25.48 -19.84
N ALA A 87 28.09 -24.69 -20.54
CA ALA A 87 29.12 -23.86 -19.90
C ALA A 87 28.52 -22.84 -18.92
N MET A 88 27.31 -22.34 -19.20
CA MET A 88 26.61 -21.41 -18.31
C MET A 88 26.02 -22.07 -17.06
N THR A 89 25.59 -23.32 -17.17
CA THR A 89 24.84 -24.02 -16.13
C THR A 89 25.59 -24.05 -14.81
N GLY A 90 26.91 -24.22 -14.84
CA GLY A 90 27.75 -24.26 -13.62
C GLY A 90 27.69 -22.97 -12.81
N TRP A 91 28.01 -21.83 -13.42
CA TRP A 91 28.02 -20.54 -12.70
C TRP A 91 26.61 -20.07 -12.34
N VAL A 92 25.61 -20.33 -13.19
CA VAL A 92 24.21 -20.00 -12.88
C VAL A 92 23.73 -20.78 -11.65
N SER A 93 24.06 -22.07 -11.56
CA SER A 93 23.69 -22.90 -10.41
C SER A 93 24.29 -22.36 -9.10
N ILE A 94 25.56 -21.91 -9.14
CA ILE A 94 26.21 -21.28 -7.99
C ILE A 94 25.46 -20.00 -7.56
N LEU A 95 25.09 -19.14 -8.51
CA LEU A 95 24.35 -17.91 -8.21
C LEU A 95 22.96 -18.19 -7.63
N VAL A 96 22.25 -19.19 -8.16
CA VAL A 96 20.93 -19.61 -7.64
C VAL A 96 21.04 -20.14 -6.22
N ILE A 97 22.03 -21.00 -5.93
CA ILE A 97 22.27 -21.52 -4.59
C ILE A 97 22.59 -20.38 -3.63
N LEU A 98 23.51 -19.48 -3.99
CA LEU A 98 23.87 -18.33 -3.16
C LEU A 98 22.66 -17.44 -2.88
N SER A 99 21.85 -17.17 -3.92
CA SER A 99 20.64 -16.36 -3.80
C SER A 99 19.59 -17.03 -2.89
N THR A 100 19.48 -18.35 -2.94
CA THR A 100 18.59 -19.14 -2.09
C THR A 100 19.05 -19.11 -0.62
N ILE A 101 20.36 -19.22 -0.35
CA ILE A 101 20.92 -19.11 1.00
C ILE A 101 20.66 -17.73 1.59
N MET A 102 20.95 -16.67 0.82
CA MET A 102 20.66 -15.29 1.22
C MET A 102 19.16 -15.09 1.48
N PHE A 103 18.31 -15.72 0.66
CA PHE A 103 16.87 -15.65 0.80
C PHE A 103 16.38 -16.31 2.10
N MET A 104 16.84 -17.53 2.38
CA MET A 104 16.51 -18.25 3.61
C MET A 104 16.96 -17.48 4.85
N PHE A 105 18.13 -16.84 4.79
CA PHE A 105 18.59 -15.94 5.85
C PHE A 105 17.62 -14.78 6.06
N THR A 106 17.18 -14.11 5.00
CA THR A 106 16.20 -13.02 5.09
C THR A 106 14.86 -13.49 5.66
N VAL A 107 14.34 -14.65 5.21
CA VAL A 107 13.06 -15.21 5.70
C VAL A 107 13.15 -15.63 7.16
N TYR A 108 14.25 -16.26 7.57
CA TYR A 108 14.47 -16.66 8.96
C TYR A 108 14.40 -15.48 9.92
N TYR A 109 15.07 -14.37 9.58
CA TYR A 109 14.98 -13.15 10.38
C TYR A 109 13.63 -12.46 10.27
N ALA A 110 13.01 -12.43 9.08
CA ALA A 110 11.67 -11.87 8.90
C ALA A 110 10.59 -12.61 9.72
N SER A 111 10.80 -13.89 10.02
CA SER A 111 9.88 -14.72 10.82
C SER A 111 10.05 -14.52 12.33
N ARG A 112 11.08 -13.80 12.79
CA ARG A 112 11.31 -13.51 14.20
C ARG A 112 10.43 -12.33 14.64
N LYS A 113 9.72 -12.51 15.77
CA LYS A 113 8.83 -11.48 16.36
C LYS A 113 9.58 -10.23 16.82
N THR A 114 10.85 -10.37 17.22
CA THR A 114 11.72 -9.28 17.62
C THR A 114 13.10 -9.48 16.98
N ILE A 115 13.59 -8.44 16.29
CA ILE A 115 14.91 -8.42 15.65
C ILE A 115 15.69 -7.26 16.27
N PRO A 116 16.93 -7.45 16.74
CA PRO A 116 17.80 -6.36 17.15
C PRO A 116 17.96 -5.36 15.99
N THR A 117 17.91 -4.06 16.28
CA THR A 117 17.95 -2.98 15.27
C THR A 117 19.16 -3.09 14.33
N GLU A 118 20.33 -3.48 14.85
CA GLU A 118 21.56 -3.73 14.09
C GLU A 118 21.42 -4.88 13.08
N LYS A 119 20.71 -5.95 13.45
CA LYS A 119 20.46 -7.10 12.55
C LYS A 119 19.39 -6.77 11.52
N TYR A 120 18.45 -5.88 11.85
CA TYR A 120 17.40 -5.46 10.92
C TYR A 120 17.96 -4.74 9.69
N THR A 121 18.87 -3.78 9.87
CA THR A 121 19.51 -3.05 8.76
C THR A 121 20.35 -3.98 7.88
N LEU A 122 21.09 -4.91 8.49
CA LEU A 122 21.85 -5.93 7.77
C LEU A 122 20.94 -6.85 6.95
N VAL A 123 19.88 -7.40 7.55
CA VAL A 123 18.92 -8.28 6.86
C VAL A 123 18.22 -7.56 5.72
N LYS A 124 17.84 -6.28 5.90
CA LYS A 124 17.29 -5.44 4.84
C LYS A 124 18.26 -5.28 3.67
N ARG A 125 19.53 -5.00 3.96
CA ARG A 125 20.57 -4.85 2.93
C ARG A 125 20.81 -6.15 2.17
N ILE A 126 20.89 -7.27 2.88
CA ILE A 126 21.00 -8.61 2.26
C ILE A 126 19.80 -8.88 1.36
N GLY A 127 18.57 -8.59 1.81
CA GLY A 127 17.37 -8.76 0.99
C GLY A 127 17.41 -7.95 -0.32
N LEU A 128 17.85 -6.69 -0.26
CA LEU A 128 17.99 -5.83 -1.45
C LEU A 128 19.08 -6.32 -2.40
N VAL A 129 20.25 -6.69 -1.87
CA VAL A 129 21.34 -7.29 -2.68
C VAL A 129 20.86 -8.58 -3.34
N ASN A 130 20.08 -9.39 -2.62
CA ASN A 130 19.56 -10.64 -3.15
C ASN A 130 18.54 -10.43 -4.28
N ILE A 131 17.74 -9.36 -4.23
CA ILE A 131 16.85 -8.98 -5.33
C ILE A 131 17.66 -8.62 -6.58
N ILE A 132 18.72 -7.81 -6.44
CA ILE A 132 19.61 -7.47 -7.58
C ILE A 132 20.28 -8.73 -8.13
N LEU A 133 20.77 -9.60 -7.24
CA LEU A 133 21.36 -10.88 -7.60
C LEU A 133 20.35 -11.77 -8.34
N SER A 134 19.06 -11.71 -7.98
CA SER A 134 18.00 -12.46 -8.64
C SER A 134 17.86 -12.12 -10.12
N LEU A 135 17.99 -10.83 -10.48
CA LEU A 135 17.93 -10.42 -11.89
C LEU A 135 19.11 -10.99 -12.69
N LEU A 136 20.28 -11.13 -12.06
CA LEU A 136 21.51 -11.57 -12.72
C LEU A 136 21.45 -13.06 -13.12
N TRP A 137 20.91 -13.92 -12.26
CA TRP A 137 20.80 -15.36 -12.57
C TRP A 137 19.49 -15.73 -13.27
N TYR A 138 18.46 -14.88 -13.19
CA TYR A 138 17.15 -15.18 -13.78
C TYR A 138 17.21 -15.36 -15.29
N ILE A 139 17.73 -14.37 -16.03
CA ILE A 139 17.82 -14.40 -17.50
C ILE A 139 18.59 -15.65 -18.01
N PRO A 140 19.80 -15.96 -17.51
CA PRO A 140 20.49 -17.20 -17.86
C PRO A 140 19.73 -18.48 -17.50
N SER A 141 19.02 -18.49 -16.37
CA SER A 141 18.20 -19.65 -15.96
C SER A 141 17.07 -19.91 -16.95
N LEU A 142 16.44 -18.85 -17.48
CA LEU A 142 15.43 -18.98 -18.51
C LEU A 142 15.99 -19.52 -19.83
N LEU A 143 17.19 -19.10 -20.22
CA LEU A 143 17.89 -19.63 -21.40
C LEU A 143 18.19 -21.13 -21.25
N ILE A 144 18.58 -21.57 -20.06
CA ILE A 144 18.78 -23.00 -19.76
C ILE A 144 17.46 -23.76 -19.91
N VAL A 145 16.38 -23.26 -19.28
CA VAL A 145 15.06 -23.89 -19.32
C VAL A 145 14.52 -24.02 -20.73
N THR A 146 14.59 -22.95 -21.52
CA THR A 146 14.11 -22.92 -22.91
C THR A 146 14.93 -23.84 -23.82
N THR A 147 16.26 -23.85 -23.68
CA THR A 147 17.16 -24.68 -24.50
C THR A 147 17.01 -26.17 -24.22
N TYR A 148 16.91 -26.56 -22.94
CA TYR A 148 16.71 -27.96 -22.56
C TYR A 148 15.23 -28.40 -22.56
N LYS A 149 14.30 -27.47 -22.85
CA LYS A 149 12.85 -27.69 -22.77
C LYS A 149 12.40 -28.20 -21.40
N SER A 150 13.09 -27.78 -20.35
CA SER A 150 12.85 -28.18 -18.94
C SER A 150 11.74 -27.33 -18.31
N TRP A 151 10.56 -27.28 -18.94
CA TRP A 151 9.45 -26.42 -18.52
C TRP A 151 9.00 -26.64 -17.06
N SER A 152 9.22 -27.84 -16.52
CA SER A 152 8.95 -28.16 -15.11
C SER A 152 9.75 -27.30 -14.13
N ALA A 153 10.94 -26.83 -14.50
CA ALA A 153 11.76 -25.95 -13.65
C ALA A 153 11.10 -24.57 -13.43
N LEU A 154 10.19 -24.14 -14.32
CA LEU A 154 9.44 -22.90 -14.14
C LEU A 154 8.53 -22.93 -12.91
N PHE A 155 8.05 -24.11 -12.49
CA PHE A 155 7.26 -24.25 -11.26
C PHE A 155 8.04 -23.89 -10.00
N ILE A 156 9.38 -23.90 -10.05
CA ILE A 156 10.25 -23.49 -8.95
C ILE A 156 10.68 -22.03 -9.13
N ILE A 157 11.07 -21.66 -10.35
CA ILE A 157 11.61 -20.33 -10.63
C ILE A 157 10.53 -19.25 -10.48
N ILE A 158 9.32 -19.47 -11.01
CA ILE A 158 8.25 -18.46 -11.02
C ILE A 158 7.82 -18.05 -9.61
N PRO A 159 7.49 -18.99 -8.68
CA PRO A 159 7.15 -18.59 -7.31
C PRO A 159 8.28 -17.85 -6.61
N LEU A 160 9.53 -18.24 -6.86
CA LEU A 160 10.69 -17.61 -6.24
C LEU A 160 10.86 -16.15 -6.69
N VAL A 161 10.72 -15.88 -7.99
CA VAL A 161 10.79 -14.49 -8.50
C VAL A 161 9.58 -13.64 -8.15
N LEU A 162 8.40 -14.24 -8.05
CA LEU A 162 7.22 -13.56 -7.51
C LEU A 162 7.46 -13.14 -6.05
N LEU A 163 8.08 -13.99 -5.25
CA LEU A 163 8.42 -13.68 -3.87
C LEU A 163 9.46 -12.55 -3.76
N TYR A 164 10.45 -12.50 -4.66
CA TYR A 164 11.37 -11.35 -4.74
C TYR A 164 10.64 -10.04 -5.07
N SER A 165 9.69 -10.07 -6.01
CA SER A 165 8.91 -8.87 -6.37
C SER A 165 8.09 -8.33 -5.20
N LEU A 166 7.48 -9.21 -4.39
CA LEU A 166 6.74 -8.83 -3.18
C LEU A 166 7.66 -8.20 -2.13
N ILE A 167 8.85 -8.75 -1.91
CA ILE A 167 9.81 -8.22 -0.93
C ILE A 167 10.35 -6.86 -1.39
N LEU A 168 10.67 -6.71 -2.68
CA LEU A 168 11.10 -5.44 -3.25
C LEU A 168 10.02 -4.38 -3.03
N MET A 169 8.78 -4.72 -3.37
CA MET A 169 7.66 -3.80 -3.22
C MET A 169 7.46 -3.41 -1.76
N LYS A 170 7.61 -4.35 -0.81
CA LYS A 170 7.46 -4.05 0.63
C LYS A 170 8.52 -3.07 1.12
N SER A 171 9.74 -3.19 0.62
CA SER A 171 10.83 -2.26 0.93
C SER A 171 10.54 -0.86 0.36
N LEU A 172 10.01 -0.78 -0.86
CA LEU A 172 9.66 0.48 -1.52
C LEU A 172 8.44 1.15 -0.85
N TYR A 173 7.40 0.38 -0.51
CA TYR A 173 6.15 0.90 0.07
C TYR A 173 6.38 1.60 1.41
N LYS A 174 7.24 1.03 2.27
CA LYS A 174 7.62 1.64 3.56
C LYS A 174 8.31 3.00 3.39
N THR A 175 8.95 3.23 2.24
CA THR A 175 9.66 4.49 1.94
C THR A 175 8.73 5.51 1.28
N ARG A 176 7.59 5.06 0.73
CA ARG A 176 6.65 5.87 -0.05
C ARG A 176 5.38 6.22 0.74
N ASN A 177 5.46 6.30 2.07
CA ASN A 177 4.36 6.81 2.90
C ASN A 177 4.01 8.22 2.40
N THR A 178 2.97 8.28 1.57
CA THR A 178 2.48 9.52 1.02
C THR A 178 1.82 10.24 2.20
N PRO A 179 2.21 11.47 2.54
CA PRO A 179 1.59 12.20 3.64
C PRO A 179 0.10 12.27 3.35
N GLN A 180 -0.71 11.70 4.24
CA GLN A 180 -2.14 11.82 4.12
C GLN A 180 -2.50 13.29 4.38
N SER A 181 -3.25 13.89 3.46
CA SER A 181 -3.84 15.20 3.66
C SER A 181 -4.71 15.15 4.93
N LYS A 182 -4.39 16.03 5.89
CA LYS A 182 -5.13 16.16 7.14
C LYS A 182 -6.10 17.32 7.03
N TYR A 183 -7.28 17.16 7.60
CA TYR A 183 -8.35 18.16 7.56
C TYR A 183 -8.75 18.54 8.99
N ILE A 184 -8.99 19.83 9.22
CA ILE A 184 -9.67 20.31 10.43
C ILE A 184 -11.16 20.22 10.18
N VAL A 185 -11.89 19.67 11.15
CA VAL A 185 -13.35 19.53 11.11
C VAL A 185 -13.95 20.52 12.11
N THR A 186 -14.87 21.36 11.65
CA THR A 186 -15.61 22.31 12.48
C THR A 186 -17.11 22.15 12.25
N THR A 187 -17.89 22.10 13.32
CA THR A 187 -19.36 22.15 13.25
C THR A 187 -19.83 23.56 12.91
N ILE A 188 -20.87 23.66 12.09
CA ILE A 188 -21.50 24.93 11.71
C ILE A 188 -22.99 24.87 12.04
N ASP A 189 -23.54 25.98 12.50
CA ASP A 189 -24.97 26.12 12.77
C ASP A 189 -25.79 26.23 11.47
N ALA A 190 -27.03 25.73 11.49
CA ALA A 190 -27.92 25.71 10.33
C ALA A 190 -28.13 27.10 9.70
N GLU A 191 -28.19 28.15 10.52
CA GLU A 191 -28.37 29.53 10.05
C GLU A 191 -27.17 30.05 9.25
N GLU A 192 -25.95 29.66 9.63
CA GLU A 192 -24.75 30.01 8.88
C GLU A 192 -24.61 29.18 7.62
N PHE A 193 -24.99 27.89 7.69
CA PHE A 193 -24.99 26.99 6.54
C PHE A 193 -25.95 27.45 5.43
N SER A 194 -27.15 27.92 5.79
CA SER A 194 -28.14 28.41 4.81
C SER A 194 -27.73 29.67 4.04
N LYS A 195 -26.73 30.41 4.55
CA LYS A 195 -26.21 31.65 3.92
C LYS A 195 -25.13 31.35 2.88
N LEU A 196 -24.64 30.12 2.82
CA LEU A 196 -23.59 29.70 1.89
C LEU A 196 -24.19 29.27 0.56
N GLU A 197 -23.61 29.76 -0.55
CA GLU A 197 -23.95 29.29 -1.90
C GLU A 197 -23.19 27.99 -2.19
N LEU A 198 -23.84 26.87 -1.86
CA LEU A 198 -23.27 25.53 -1.96
C LEU A 198 -23.69 24.80 -3.24
N ILE A 199 -22.73 24.16 -3.89
CA ILE A 199 -22.91 23.28 -5.05
C ILE A 199 -22.83 21.83 -4.57
N HIS A 200 -23.82 21.03 -4.95
CA HIS A 200 -23.84 19.60 -4.69
C HIS A 200 -22.70 18.90 -5.44
N ALA A 201 -21.88 18.14 -4.72
CA ALA A 201 -20.82 17.34 -5.32
C ALA A 201 -21.28 15.90 -5.58
N TYR A 202 -21.49 15.15 -4.51
CA TYR A 202 -21.91 13.76 -4.54
C TYR A 202 -22.42 13.33 -3.16
N ILE A 203 -23.18 12.24 -3.16
CA ILE A 203 -23.75 11.59 -1.97
C ILE A 203 -22.75 10.55 -1.45
N ILE A 204 -22.44 10.58 -0.15
CA ILE A 204 -21.58 9.59 0.53
C ILE A 204 -22.40 8.34 0.82
N ASP A 205 -23.52 8.51 1.52
CA ASP A 205 -24.50 7.49 1.91
C ASP A 205 -25.90 8.10 1.85
N GLU A 206 -26.96 7.31 2.08
CA GLU A 206 -28.37 7.74 1.96
C GLU A 206 -28.68 9.09 2.64
N ASP A 207 -28.03 9.38 3.79
CA ASP A 207 -28.29 10.58 4.59
C ASP A 207 -27.19 11.66 4.50
N ARG A 208 -26.03 11.35 3.89
CA ARG A 208 -24.83 12.20 3.97
C ARG A 208 -24.36 12.68 2.62
N THR A 209 -24.18 13.99 2.47
CA THR A 209 -23.83 14.62 1.19
C THR A 209 -22.64 15.57 1.32
N VAL A 210 -21.77 15.58 0.31
CA VAL A 210 -20.67 16.54 0.19
C VAL A 210 -21.07 17.72 -0.68
N LEU A 211 -20.73 18.93 -0.22
CA LEU A 211 -21.02 20.19 -0.89
C LEU A 211 -19.77 21.09 -0.96
N TYR A 212 -19.66 21.87 -2.03
CA TYR A 212 -18.60 22.87 -2.22
C TYR A 212 -19.17 24.27 -2.25
N GLU A 213 -18.39 25.26 -1.81
CA GLU A 213 -18.77 26.66 -1.95
C GLU A 213 -18.48 27.15 -3.37
N THR A 214 -19.43 27.87 -3.99
CA THR A 214 -19.33 28.34 -5.39
C THR A 214 -18.10 29.21 -5.66
N SER A 215 -17.62 29.90 -4.63
CA SER A 215 -16.51 30.87 -4.68
C SER A 215 -15.15 30.30 -4.24
N ALA A 216 -15.08 29.07 -3.74
CA ALA A 216 -13.85 28.46 -3.24
C ALA A 216 -13.25 27.43 -4.21
N THR A 217 -11.92 27.34 -4.27
CA THR A 217 -11.24 26.22 -4.93
C THR A 217 -11.62 24.91 -4.23
N SER A 218 -12.33 24.03 -4.94
CA SER A 218 -12.96 22.80 -4.43
C SER A 218 -12.04 21.83 -3.66
N GLU A 219 -10.72 22.05 -3.67
CA GLU A 219 -9.74 21.17 -3.01
C GLU A 219 -9.31 21.63 -1.60
N GLU A 220 -9.63 22.87 -1.20
CA GLU A 220 -9.17 23.43 0.08
C GLU A 220 -10.20 23.36 1.20
N THR A 221 -11.48 23.57 0.86
CA THR A 221 -12.58 23.62 1.82
C THR A 221 -13.84 22.97 1.25
N PHE A 222 -14.47 22.09 2.02
CA PHE A 222 -15.73 21.45 1.63
C PHE A 222 -16.61 21.20 2.85
N TYR A 223 -17.90 20.95 2.60
CA TYR A 223 -18.91 20.78 3.63
C TYR A 223 -19.54 19.39 3.54
N VAL A 224 -19.83 18.77 4.68
CA VAL A 224 -20.58 17.52 4.77
C VAL A 224 -21.84 17.79 5.56
N CYS A 225 -22.98 17.48 4.97
CA CYS A 225 -24.28 17.59 5.60
C CYS A 225 -24.82 16.20 5.88
N ASP A 226 -25.23 15.96 7.13
CA ASP A 226 -26.04 14.81 7.49
C ASP A 226 -27.49 15.28 7.69
N PHE A 227 -28.35 14.92 6.74
CA PHE A 227 -29.76 15.35 6.75
C PHE A 227 -30.60 14.61 7.80
N SER A 228 -30.14 13.45 8.30
CA SER A 228 -30.86 12.73 9.35
C SER A 228 -30.61 13.32 10.74
N SER A 229 -29.45 13.93 10.96
CA SER A 229 -29.05 14.48 12.27
C SER A 229 -28.98 16.00 12.31
N GLU A 230 -29.24 16.68 11.18
CA GLU A 230 -29.12 18.14 11.01
C GLU A 230 -27.73 18.68 11.38
N VAL A 231 -26.68 17.86 11.20
CA VAL A 231 -25.30 18.23 11.51
C VAL A 231 -24.59 18.68 10.24
N TYR A 232 -24.05 19.90 10.28
CA TYR A 232 -23.27 20.50 9.20
C TYR A 232 -21.80 20.61 9.61
N LEU A 233 -20.92 19.95 8.85
CA LEU A 233 -19.49 19.93 9.11
C LEU A 233 -18.74 20.63 7.99
N LYS A 234 -17.78 21.48 8.35
CA LYS A 234 -16.80 22.07 7.44
C LYS A 234 -15.45 21.41 7.61
N TYR A 235 -14.87 21.04 6.48
CA TYR A 235 -13.54 20.45 6.38
C TYR A 235 -12.62 21.46 5.71
N LYS A 236 -11.50 21.77 6.35
CA LYS A 236 -10.45 22.61 5.80
C LYS A 236 -9.11 21.88 5.77
N LYS A 237 -8.47 21.82 4.61
CA LYS A 237 -7.17 21.15 4.44
C LYS A 237 -6.08 21.88 5.24
N ILE A 238 -5.19 21.12 5.86
CA ILE A 238 -4.02 21.65 6.58
C ILE A 238 -2.80 21.57 5.68
N ASP A 239 -2.22 22.73 5.33
CA ASP A 239 -1.00 22.81 4.50
C ASP A 239 0.31 22.71 5.31
N ILE A 240 0.25 22.51 6.63
CA ILE A 240 1.40 22.56 7.53
C ILE A 240 1.72 21.17 8.13
N PRO A 241 2.99 20.72 8.15
CA PRO A 241 3.40 19.51 8.86
C PRO A 241 2.99 19.53 10.33
N THR A 242 2.37 18.44 10.79
CA THR A 242 1.69 18.33 12.10
C THR A 242 2.59 18.62 13.31
N ASP A 243 3.90 18.43 13.17
CA ASP A 243 4.86 18.64 14.26
C ASP A 243 4.81 20.08 14.79
N GLN A 244 4.56 21.06 13.92
CA GLN A 244 4.47 22.48 14.31
C GLN A 244 3.11 22.87 14.92
N ILE A 245 2.03 22.15 14.61
CA ILE A 245 0.68 22.44 15.14
C ILE A 245 0.54 21.85 16.55
N ILE A 246 1.09 20.66 16.78
CA ILE A 246 1.16 20.06 18.12
C ILE A 246 2.05 20.92 19.02
N GLU A 247 3.22 21.36 18.55
CA GLU A 247 4.08 22.29 19.31
C GLU A 247 3.37 23.61 19.63
N LYS A 248 2.61 24.18 18.67
CA LYS A 248 1.88 25.44 18.86
C LYS A 248 0.73 25.30 19.88
N ASN A 249 -0.02 24.20 19.82
CA ASN A 249 -1.11 23.96 20.77
C ASN A 249 -0.60 23.55 22.16
N ILE A 250 0.50 22.81 22.24
CA ILE A 250 1.16 22.50 23.51
C ILE A 250 1.76 23.77 24.13
N SER A 251 2.43 24.62 23.35
CA SER A 251 2.99 25.89 23.86
C SER A 251 1.91 26.89 24.29
N LEU A 252 0.77 26.94 23.60
CA LEU A 252 -0.38 27.75 24.04
C LEU A 252 -1.02 27.23 25.34
N ASN A 253 -1.12 25.91 25.52
CA ASN A 253 -1.68 25.29 26.73
C ASN A 253 -0.70 25.30 27.93
N VAL A 254 0.61 25.29 27.67
CA VAL A 254 1.64 25.46 28.69
C VAL A 254 1.69 26.92 29.18
N ASN A 255 1.57 27.90 28.28
CA ASN A 255 1.52 29.31 28.67
C ASN A 255 0.25 29.69 29.43
N SER A 256 -0.92 29.08 29.15
CA SER A 256 -2.14 29.34 29.92
C SER A 256 -2.10 28.75 31.33
N ASN A 257 -1.33 27.68 31.54
CA ASN A 257 -1.23 27.00 32.84
C ASN A 257 -0.06 27.49 33.71
N GLN A 258 0.86 28.29 33.17
CA GLN A 258 1.98 28.87 33.94
C GLN A 258 1.65 30.18 34.67
N GLN A 259 0.44 30.73 34.51
CA GLN A 259 0.03 31.96 35.20
C GLN A 259 -0.74 31.71 36.52
N SER A 260 -0.87 30.46 36.97
CA SER A 260 -1.37 30.15 38.32
C SER A 260 -0.59 29.00 38.96
N ASN A 261 0.02 29.29 40.11
CA ASN A 261 0.64 28.39 41.08
C ASN A 261 2.13 28.12 40.91
N GLU A 262 2.89 29.10 41.39
CA GLU A 262 4.18 28.91 42.02
C GLU A 262 3.99 28.12 43.34
N SER A 263 4.55 26.91 43.45
CA SER A 263 5.10 26.31 44.68
C SER A 263 5.09 24.77 44.66
N THR A 264 6.24 24.22 45.05
CA THR A 264 6.52 22.92 45.69
C THR A 264 6.73 21.65 44.87
N ASN A 265 7.80 20.96 45.27
CA ASN A 265 8.44 19.80 44.70
C ASN A 265 7.62 18.50 44.78
N THR A 266 8.02 17.57 43.88
CA THR A 266 8.21 16.11 44.05
C THR A 266 7.31 15.22 43.21
N GLU A 267 7.98 14.37 42.41
CA GLU A 267 7.59 13.11 41.75
C GLU A 267 6.14 12.92 41.29
N THR A 268 5.93 12.63 39.99
CA THR A 268 4.71 11.92 39.59
C THR A 268 4.87 11.07 38.34
N ASN A 269 4.56 9.79 38.50
CA ASN A 269 4.21 8.85 37.45
C ASN A 269 3.15 9.46 36.52
N ALA A 270 3.41 9.48 35.22
CA ALA A 270 2.44 9.95 34.22
C ALA A 270 1.30 8.94 34.06
N ARG A 271 0.21 9.16 34.80
CA ARG A 271 -1.12 8.61 34.52
C ARG A 271 -1.94 9.73 33.87
N ILE A 272 -2.33 9.54 32.62
CA ILE A 272 -3.16 10.50 31.88
C ILE A 272 -4.61 10.19 32.24
N ASP A 273 -5.19 10.95 33.18
CA ASP A 273 -6.62 10.95 33.44
C ASP A 273 -7.26 12.09 32.64
N ILE A 274 -8.12 11.73 31.69
CA ILE A 274 -8.90 12.67 30.88
C ILE A 274 -10.15 13.04 31.69
N ASN A 275 -10.19 14.25 32.23
CA ASN A 275 -11.38 14.77 32.90
C ASN A 275 -12.29 15.46 31.88
N VAL A 276 -13.45 14.88 31.59
CA VAL A 276 -14.48 15.47 30.74
C VAL A 276 -15.41 16.29 31.62
N ASN A 277 -15.29 17.62 31.57
CA ASN A 277 -16.24 18.51 32.23
C ASN A 277 -17.42 18.78 31.28
N ILE A 278 -18.55 18.14 31.53
CA ILE A 278 -19.82 18.43 30.87
C ILE A 278 -20.48 19.55 31.68
N ASN A 279 -20.38 20.78 31.22
CA ASN A 279 -21.15 21.88 31.77
C ASN A 279 -22.46 22.00 30.98
N SER A 280 -23.55 21.52 31.56
CA SER A 280 -24.91 21.75 31.08
C SER A 280 -25.32 23.20 31.36
N LYS A 281 -25.75 23.91 30.33
CA LYS A 281 -26.71 25.01 30.46
C LYS A 281 -27.81 24.79 29.45
#